data_AF-A0A432TA65-F1
#
_entry.id   AF-A0A432TA65-F1
#
_cell.length_a   1.000
_cell.length_b   1.000
_cell.length_c   1.000
_cell.angle_alpha   90.00
_cell.angle_beta   90.00
_cell.angle_gamma   90.00
#
_symmetry.space_group_name_H-M   'P 1'
#
loop_
_entity.id
_entity.type
_entity.pdbx_description
1 polymer ?
#
loop_
_entity_poly.entity_id
_entity_poly.type
_entity_poly.pdbx_seq_one_letter_code
_entity_poly.pdbx_strand_id
1 'polypeptide(L)'
;MANSLPQHYSKTLDNGLEIVVIPMKNGSNVITTDIFYKVGSRNEVMGKSGIAHMLEHLNFKSTKNLKAGEFDKIVKSKGAVNNAATSFDYTHYYIKSSSKNIETSVELFAELMENLNLKDEEFQVERNVVAEERRVRTDNPPIGYLQFRLFNTHYVAHPYHWTPIGFMNDIQTWTIEDIKEFHQKYYQPNNAILIVTGDIEKEEVFKIAKEKFGKIKNKFTVPKCNPVEPKRDGSIRKEIMKDNNTIDTIAIAYPIPNFEHKDQVVLSAISEILSSGKSSR
;
A
#
# COMPACT_ATOMS: atom_id res chain seq x y z
N MET A 1 -17.16 -20.70 -22.16
CA MET A 1 -16.84 -20.82 -20.73
C MET A 1 -17.56 -19.69 -20.01
N ALA A 2 -18.48 -19.98 -19.10
CA ALA A 2 -19.14 -18.94 -18.32
C ALA A 2 -18.05 -18.23 -17.49
N ASN A 3 -17.96 -16.91 -17.62
CA ASN A 3 -17.00 -16.14 -16.85
C ASN A 3 -17.46 -16.22 -15.37
N SER A 4 -16.79 -17.04 -14.56
CA SER A 4 -17.15 -17.30 -13.16
C SER A 4 -16.79 -16.14 -12.22
N LEU A 5 -16.23 -15.07 -12.76
CA LEU A 5 -15.87 -13.88 -12.00
C LEU A 5 -17.12 -13.06 -11.68
N PRO A 6 -17.24 -12.52 -10.45
CA PRO A 6 -18.32 -11.61 -10.10
C PRO A 6 -18.37 -10.40 -11.03
N GLN A 7 -19.59 -9.96 -11.35
CA GLN A 7 -19.78 -8.72 -12.08
C GLN A 7 -19.36 -7.53 -11.19
N HIS A 8 -18.62 -6.58 -11.76
CA HIS A 8 -18.26 -5.33 -11.11
C HIS A 8 -18.88 -4.14 -11.83
N TYR A 9 -18.97 -3.02 -11.13
CA TYR A 9 -19.51 -1.76 -11.65
C TYR A 9 -18.59 -0.63 -11.24
N SER A 10 -18.20 0.23 -12.19
CA SER A 10 -17.34 1.37 -11.92
C SER A 10 -18.01 2.70 -12.26
N LYS A 11 -17.63 3.73 -11.52
CA LYS A 11 -17.89 5.15 -11.83
C LYS A 11 -16.69 5.98 -11.45
N THR A 12 -16.46 7.05 -12.19
CA THR A 12 -15.47 8.06 -11.85
C THR A 12 -16.19 9.34 -11.45
N LEU A 13 -15.82 9.89 -10.29
CA LEU A 13 -16.34 11.19 -9.84
C LEU A 13 -15.67 12.34 -10.61
N ASP A 14 -16.25 13.54 -10.56
CA ASP A 14 -15.73 14.72 -11.26
C ASP A 14 -14.31 15.11 -10.81
N ASN A 15 -13.92 14.75 -9.58
CA ASN A 15 -12.57 14.95 -9.04
C ASN A 15 -11.58 13.83 -9.42
N GLY A 16 -12.00 12.87 -10.24
CA GLY A 16 -11.14 11.78 -10.73
C GLY A 16 -11.04 10.56 -9.81
N LEU A 17 -11.71 10.55 -8.65
CA LEU A 17 -11.79 9.35 -7.82
C LEU A 17 -12.55 8.26 -8.55
N GLU A 18 -11.92 7.10 -8.71
CA GLU A 18 -12.55 5.90 -9.24
C GLU A 18 -13.24 5.13 -8.12
N ILE A 19 -14.49 4.73 -8.35
CA ILE A 19 -15.28 3.92 -7.44
C ILE A 19 -15.60 2.62 -8.16
N VAL A 20 -15.22 1.49 -7.56
CA VAL A 20 -15.51 0.14 -8.07
C VAL A 20 -16.36 -0.58 -7.03
N VAL A 21 -17.47 -1.18 -7.46
CA VAL A 21 -18.33 -1.99 -6.61
C VAL A 21 -18.41 -3.40 -7.15
N ILE A 22 -18.22 -4.39 -6.28
CA ILE A 22 -18.32 -5.82 -6.59
C ILE A 22 -19.40 -6.44 -5.69
N PRO A 23 -20.68 -6.38 -6.10
CA PRO A 23 -21.78 -6.94 -5.32
C PRO A 23 -21.70 -8.47 -5.22
N MET A 24 -21.82 -9.00 -4.01
CA MET A 24 -21.92 -10.43 -3.72
C MET A 24 -23.29 -10.72 -3.11
N LYS A 25 -24.23 -11.22 -3.92
CA LYS A 25 -25.60 -11.55 -3.50
C LYS A 25 -25.67 -12.87 -2.73
N ASN A 26 -25.00 -12.92 -1.58
CA ASN A 26 -24.86 -14.12 -0.75
C ASN A 26 -25.59 -14.03 0.60
N GLY A 27 -26.27 -12.91 0.90
CA GLY A 27 -27.09 -12.74 2.11
C GLY A 27 -26.29 -12.63 3.41
N SER A 28 -24.96 -12.43 3.33
CA SER A 28 -24.08 -12.37 4.50
C SER A 28 -24.12 -11.03 5.23
N ASN A 29 -24.58 -9.96 4.58
CA ASN A 29 -24.40 -8.56 5.02
C ASN A 29 -22.93 -8.18 5.30
N VAL A 30 -21.95 -8.93 4.81
CA VAL A 30 -20.52 -8.64 5.02
C VAL A 30 -19.99 -7.86 3.81
N ILE A 31 -19.25 -6.80 4.09
CA ILE A 31 -18.56 -5.99 3.09
C ILE A 31 -17.11 -5.74 3.49
N THR A 32 -16.28 -5.44 2.50
CA THR A 32 -14.97 -4.80 2.67
C THR A 32 -14.99 -3.51 1.86
N THR A 33 -14.61 -2.42 2.52
CA THR A 33 -14.39 -1.10 1.91
C THR A 33 -12.89 -0.90 1.85
N ASP A 34 -12.35 -0.87 0.64
CA ASP A 34 -10.94 -0.73 0.34
C ASP A 34 -10.68 0.65 -0.28
N ILE A 35 -9.60 1.30 0.10
CA ILE A 35 -9.08 2.46 -0.61
C ILE A 35 -7.63 2.18 -1.00
N PHE A 36 -7.39 2.23 -2.31
CA PHE A 36 -6.06 2.12 -2.90
C PHE A 36 -5.59 3.50 -3.31
N TYR A 37 -4.36 3.81 -2.98
CA TYR A 37 -3.62 4.92 -3.58
C TYR A 37 -2.60 4.34 -4.55
N LYS A 38 -2.52 4.90 -5.76
CA LYS A 38 -1.56 4.51 -6.81
C LYS A 38 -0.17 5.10 -6.49
N VAL A 39 0.33 4.78 -5.30
CA VAL A 39 1.60 5.23 -4.75
C VAL A 39 2.20 4.11 -3.92
N GLY A 40 3.49 3.85 -4.08
CA GLY A 40 4.25 2.94 -3.24
C GLY A 40 5.71 3.38 -3.17
N SER A 41 6.61 2.49 -2.78
CA SER A 41 8.04 2.82 -2.72
C SER A 41 8.64 3.17 -4.08
N ARG A 42 7.99 2.77 -5.19
CA ARG A 42 8.42 3.16 -6.54
C ARG A 42 8.33 4.67 -6.82
N ASN A 43 7.52 5.38 -6.04
CA ASN A 43 7.27 6.81 -6.21
C ASN A 43 8.24 7.67 -5.38
N GLU A 44 9.13 7.02 -4.63
CA GLU A 44 10.12 7.66 -3.78
C GLU A 44 11.44 7.90 -4.53
N VAL A 45 12.34 8.61 -3.85
CA VAL A 45 13.71 8.85 -4.32
C VAL A 45 14.69 8.42 -3.24
N MET A 46 15.88 7.98 -3.64
CA MET A 46 16.93 7.60 -2.69
C MET A 46 17.36 8.81 -1.84
N GLY A 47 17.58 8.60 -0.55
CA GLY A 47 17.76 9.68 0.45
C GLY A 47 16.44 10.11 1.11
N LYS A 48 15.30 9.72 0.53
CA LYS A 48 13.94 9.92 1.05
C LYS A 48 13.07 8.66 0.84
N SER A 49 13.70 7.48 0.84
CA SER A 49 12.99 6.20 0.75
C SER A 49 12.23 5.90 2.04
N GLY A 50 11.15 5.12 1.97
CA GLY A 50 10.30 4.65 3.08
C GLY A 50 9.20 5.63 3.52
N ILE A 51 9.06 6.78 2.86
CA ILE A 51 8.01 7.78 3.15
C ILE A 51 6.61 7.22 2.87
N ALA A 52 6.44 6.40 1.83
CA ALA A 52 5.16 5.77 1.52
C ALA A 52 4.69 4.88 2.68
N HIS A 53 5.61 4.10 3.25
CA HIS A 53 5.34 3.27 4.42
C HIS A 53 5.13 4.12 5.68
N MET A 54 5.89 5.20 5.87
CA MET A 54 5.68 6.13 6.98
C MET A 54 4.27 6.74 6.97
N LEU A 55 3.74 7.07 5.79
CA LEU A 55 2.39 7.58 5.64
C LEU A 55 1.31 6.54 5.98
N GLU A 56 1.58 5.25 5.82
CA GLU A 56 0.71 4.18 6.33
C GLU A 56 0.44 4.35 7.83
N HIS A 57 1.51 4.53 8.61
CA HIS A 57 1.42 4.71 10.07
C HIS A 57 0.77 6.04 10.45
N LEU A 58 1.07 7.10 9.70
CA LEU A 58 0.53 8.44 9.98
C LEU A 58 -0.93 8.60 9.57
N ASN A 59 -1.42 7.82 8.61
CA ASN A 59 -2.80 7.93 8.14
C ASN A 59 -3.84 7.65 9.23
N PHE A 60 -3.44 6.95 10.32
CA PHE A 60 -4.32 6.68 11.47
C PHE A 60 -4.15 7.65 12.66
N LYS A 61 -3.37 8.73 12.48
CA LYS A 61 -3.16 9.78 13.48
C LYS A 61 -4.26 10.85 13.42
N SER A 62 -4.01 12.03 14.00
CA SER A 62 -5.04 13.04 14.10
C SER A 62 -5.42 13.64 12.74
N THR A 63 -6.72 13.86 12.57
CA THR A 63 -7.29 14.66 11.48
C THR A 63 -7.94 15.92 12.05
N LYS A 64 -8.55 16.74 11.19
CA LYS A 64 -9.33 17.90 11.63
C LYS A 64 -10.42 17.51 12.64
N ASN A 65 -11.11 16.38 12.42
CA ASN A 65 -12.27 15.96 13.21
C ASN A 65 -12.01 14.75 14.12
N LEU A 66 -10.88 14.04 13.95
CA LEU A 66 -10.53 12.85 14.73
C LEU A 66 -9.24 13.07 15.52
N LYS A 67 -9.26 12.68 16.80
CA LYS A 67 -8.03 12.56 17.61
C LYS A 67 -7.22 11.34 17.15
N ALA A 68 -5.92 11.34 17.44
CA ALA A 68 -5.09 10.17 17.17
C ALA A 68 -5.66 8.91 17.84
N GLY A 69 -5.81 7.83 17.07
CA GLY A 69 -6.41 6.56 17.50
C GLY A 69 -7.94 6.58 17.63
N GLU A 70 -8.62 7.69 17.34
CA GLU A 70 -10.08 7.75 17.32
C GLU A 70 -10.67 6.99 16.13
N PHE A 71 -9.98 7.00 14.98
CA PHE A 71 -10.31 6.18 13.82
C PHE A 71 -10.50 4.70 14.22
N ASP A 72 -9.48 4.10 14.85
CA ASP A 72 -9.52 2.70 15.28
C ASP A 72 -10.61 2.43 16.32
N LYS A 73 -10.88 3.40 17.20
CA LYS A 73 -11.97 3.29 18.19
C LYS A 73 -13.34 3.27 17.52
N ILE A 74 -13.57 4.13 16.53
CA ILE A 74 -14.83 4.15 15.76
C ILE A 74 -15.00 2.82 15.04
N VAL A 75 -13.98 2.34 14.31
CA VAL A 75 -14.02 1.06 13.60
C VAL A 75 -14.35 -0.10 14.55
N LYS A 76 -13.62 -0.21 15.67
CA LYS A 76 -13.85 -1.26 16.67
C LYS A 76 -15.23 -1.16 17.33
N SER A 77 -15.76 0.04 17.57
CA SER A 77 -17.10 0.23 18.13
C SER A 77 -18.22 -0.33 17.25
N LYS A 78 -17.97 -0.48 15.94
CA LYS A 78 -18.89 -1.08 14.97
C LYS A 78 -18.68 -2.59 14.78
N GLY A 79 -17.78 -3.20 15.57
CA GLY A 79 -17.38 -4.60 15.40
C GLY A 79 -16.62 -4.85 14.10
N ALA A 80 -16.03 -3.81 13.51
CA ALA A 80 -15.28 -3.88 12.27
C ALA A 80 -13.77 -4.08 12.53
N VAL A 81 -13.05 -4.51 11.51
CA VAL A 81 -11.59 -4.65 11.52
C VAL A 81 -11.01 -3.81 10.40
N ASN A 82 -9.98 -3.03 10.71
CA ASN A 82 -9.20 -2.28 9.73
C ASN A 82 -7.75 -2.76 9.70
N ASN A 83 -7.12 -2.58 8.55
CA ASN A 83 -5.67 -2.70 8.41
C ASN A 83 -5.19 -1.87 7.22
N ALA A 84 -3.88 -1.79 7.06
CA ALA A 84 -3.23 -1.20 5.90
C ALA A 84 -2.04 -2.04 5.44
N ALA A 85 -1.58 -1.75 4.23
CA ALA A 85 -0.32 -2.26 3.70
C ALA A 85 0.21 -1.34 2.61
N THR A 86 1.51 -1.09 2.65
CA THR A 86 2.26 -0.40 1.60
C THR A 86 3.13 -1.40 0.84
N SER A 87 3.05 -1.33 -0.48
CA SER A 87 3.83 -2.16 -1.40
C SER A 87 4.80 -1.31 -2.22
N PHE A 88 5.44 -1.95 -3.21
CA PHE A 88 6.26 -1.25 -4.18
C PHE A 88 5.43 -0.28 -5.05
N ASP A 89 4.19 -0.64 -5.40
CA ASP A 89 3.42 0.04 -6.44
C ASP A 89 2.16 0.76 -5.92
N TYR A 90 1.64 0.34 -4.76
CA TYR A 90 0.41 0.87 -4.17
C TYR A 90 0.43 0.86 -2.64
N THR A 91 -0.38 1.71 -2.05
CA THR A 91 -0.75 1.70 -0.63
C THR A 91 -2.23 1.40 -0.52
N HIS A 92 -2.58 0.48 0.36
CA HIS A 92 -3.92 -0.07 0.52
C HIS A 92 -4.35 0.06 1.97
N TYR A 93 -5.54 0.61 2.17
CA TYR A 93 -6.22 0.61 3.47
C TYR A 93 -7.57 -0.07 3.29
N TYR A 94 -8.02 -0.83 4.29
CA TYR A 94 -9.36 -1.43 4.24
C TYR A 94 -10.05 -1.44 5.59
N ILE A 95 -11.39 -1.46 5.53
CA ILE A 95 -12.28 -1.72 6.65
C ILE A 95 -13.19 -2.88 6.25
N LYS A 96 -13.14 -3.96 7.01
CA LYS A 96 -14.07 -5.10 6.90
C LYS A 96 -15.16 -4.94 7.96
N SER A 97 -16.41 -4.83 7.52
CA SER A 97 -17.56 -4.55 8.39
C SER A 97 -18.84 -5.18 7.85
N SER A 98 -19.97 -4.93 8.53
CA SER A 98 -21.28 -5.18 7.95
C SER A 98 -21.69 -4.09 6.96
N SER A 99 -22.58 -4.41 6.01
CA SER A 99 -23.14 -3.51 4.99
C SER A 99 -23.75 -2.25 5.60
N LYS A 100 -24.38 -2.36 6.77
CA LYS A 100 -24.94 -1.25 7.55
C LYS A 100 -23.94 -0.17 7.95
N ASN A 101 -22.63 -0.47 7.94
CA ASN A 101 -21.56 0.47 8.32
C ASN A 101 -20.81 1.04 7.10
N ILE A 102 -21.36 0.90 5.89
CA ILE A 102 -20.74 1.44 4.67
C ILE A 102 -20.54 2.96 4.77
N GLU A 103 -21.54 3.69 5.27
CA GLU A 103 -21.45 5.14 5.41
C GLU A 103 -20.31 5.55 6.35
N THR A 104 -20.20 4.90 7.51
CA THR A 104 -19.11 5.14 8.46
C THR A 104 -17.74 4.84 7.83
N SER A 105 -17.61 3.73 7.09
CA SER A 105 -16.33 3.36 6.47
C SER A 105 -15.89 4.37 5.41
N VAL A 106 -16.83 4.79 4.56
CA VAL A 106 -16.58 5.79 3.50
C VAL A 106 -16.29 7.17 4.09
N GLU A 107 -17.02 7.57 5.14
CA GLU A 107 -16.79 8.83 5.86
C GLU A 107 -15.41 8.88 6.51
N LEU A 108 -15.00 7.79 7.17
CA LEU A 108 -13.68 7.68 7.77
C LEU A 108 -12.57 7.81 6.73
N PHE A 109 -12.67 7.12 5.58
CA PHE A 109 -11.66 7.26 4.53
C PHE A 109 -11.64 8.65 3.87
N ALA A 110 -12.80 9.29 3.70
CA ALA A 110 -12.87 10.67 3.22
C ALA A 110 -12.19 11.65 4.20
N GLU A 111 -12.40 11.46 5.50
CA GLU A 111 -11.75 12.25 6.55
C GLU A 111 -10.21 12.09 6.53
N LEU A 112 -9.71 10.86 6.35
CA LEU A 112 -8.27 10.63 6.22
C LEU A 112 -7.68 11.30 4.96
N MET A 113 -8.40 11.24 3.84
CA MET A 113 -7.93 11.83 2.57
C MET A 113 -7.87 13.36 2.62
N GLU A 114 -8.89 14.03 3.18
CA GLU A 114 -9.00 15.49 3.12
C GLU A 114 -8.32 16.21 4.29
N ASN A 115 -8.42 15.63 5.50
CA ASN A 115 -8.27 16.36 6.75
C ASN A 115 -7.11 15.88 7.63
N LEU A 116 -6.17 15.08 7.10
CA LEU A 116 -5.00 14.62 7.85
C LEU A 116 -4.09 15.78 8.27
N ASN A 117 -3.80 15.92 9.58
CA ASN A 117 -3.06 17.08 10.10
C ASN A 117 -1.53 16.96 9.91
N LEU A 118 -1.00 15.73 9.96
CA LEU A 118 0.45 15.45 9.91
C LEU A 118 1.24 16.36 10.86
N LYS A 119 0.96 16.26 12.16
CA LYS A 119 1.66 17.07 13.17
C LYS A 119 3.07 16.55 13.38
N ASP A 120 4.02 17.46 13.57
CA ASP A 120 5.42 17.07 13.81
C ASP A 120 5.57 16.23 15.09
N GLU A 121 4.85 16.56 16.16
CA GLU A 121 4.85 15.79 17.42
C GLU A 121 4.44 14.32 17.22
N GLU A 122 3.45 14.06 16.36
CA GLU A 122 2.99 12.69 16.04
C GLU A 122 3.99 11.98 15.12
N PHE A 123 4.57 12.72 14.17
CA PHE A 123 5.61 12.24 13.26
C PHE A 123 6.88 11.80 13.98
N GLN A 124 7.39 12.59 14.94
CA GLN A 124 8.63 12.25 15.65
C GLN A 124 8.50 10.95 16.45
N VAL A 125 7.36 10.74 17.10
CA VAL A 125 7.07 9.50 17.84
C VAL A 125 7.01 8.32 16.86
N GLU A 126 6.25 8.47 15.78
CA GLU A 126 6.04 7.37 14.84
C GLU A 126 7.30 7.04 14.03
N ARG A 127 8.17 8.00 13.78
CA ARG A 127 9.46 7.79 13.12
C ARG A 127 10.35 6.85 13.92
N ASN A 128 10.31 6.96 15.26
CA ASN A 128 11.02 6.03 16.12
C ASN A 128 10.43 4.61 16.05
N VAL A 129 9.09 4.49 15.97
CA VAL A 129 8.40 3.21 15.80
C VAL A 129 8.81 2.54 14.48
N VAL A 130 8.81 3.28 13.37
CA VAL A 130 9.23 2.77 12.06
C VAL A 130 10.72 2.43 12.04
N ALA A 131 11.57 3.19 12.74
CA ALA A 131 12.98 2.84 12.90
C ALA A 131 13.16 1.51 13.65
N GLU A 132 12.39 1.28 14.72
CA GLU A 132 12.40 -0.01 15.41
C GLU A 132 11.84 -1.15 14.54
N GLU A 133 10.79 -0.90 13.77
CA GLU A 133 10.28 -1.87 12.81
C GLU A 133 11.35 -2.27 11.79
N ARG A 134 12.06 -1.29 11.22
CA ARG A 134 13.18 -1.53 10.31
C ARG A 134 14.23 -2.44 10.95
N ARG A 135 14.61 -2.17 12.20
CA ARG A 135 15.55 -3.01 12.96
C ARG A 135 15.01 -4.42 13.13
N VAL A 136 13.79 -4.56 13.67
CA VAL A 136 13.23 -5.84 14.09
C VAL A 136 12.80 -6.72 12.92
N ARG A 137 12.28 -6.14 11.83
CA ARG A 137 11.75 -6.89 10.68
C ARG A 137 12.72 -7.06 9.53
N THR A 138 13.69 -6.15 9.39
CA THR A 138 14.61 -6.16 8.25
C THR A 138 16.04 -6.40 8.72
N ASP A 139 16.58 -5.55 9.60
CA ASP A 139 18.01 -5.58 9.88
C ASP A 139 18.43 -6.69 10.86
N ASN A 140 17.53 -7.21 11.68
CA ASN A 140 17.79 -8.32 12.60
C ASN A 140 17.61 -9.71 11.95
N PRO A 141 16.44 -10.07 11.40
CA PRO A 141 16.19 -11.42 10.91
C PRO A 141 16.98 -11.71 9.61
N PRO A 142 17.53 -12.94 9.45
CA PRO A 142 18.26 -13.31 8.24
C PRO A 142 17.45 -13.10 6.95
N ILE A 143 16.17 -13.49 6.95
CA ILE A 143 15.32 -13.44 5.76
C ILE A 143 14.95 -12.00 5.35
N GLY A 144 14.64 -11.13 6.31
CA GLY A 144 14.32 -9.73 6.04
C GLY A 144 15.53 -9.00 5.49
N TYR A 145 16.70 -9.24 6.07
CA TYR A 145 17.95 -8.64 5.59
C TYR A 145 18.32 -9.15 4.20
N LEU A 146 18.21 -10.47 3.97
CA LEU A 146 18.46 -11.06 2.66
C LEU A 146 17.53 -10.48 1.59
N GLN A 147 16.24 -10.33 1.88
CA GLN A 147 15.28 -9.74 0.95
C GLN A 147 15.66 -8.29 0.61
N PHE A 148 15.93 -7.45 1.62
CA PHE A 148 16.33 -6.06 1.37
C PHE A 148 17.59 -5.97 0.49
N ARG A 149 18.59 -6.79 0.79
CA ARG A 149 19.86 -6.82 0.07
C ARG A 149 19.75 -7.44 -1.32
N LEU A 150 18.81 -8.35 -1.54
CA LEU A 150 18.49 -8.87 -2.86
C LEU A 150 18.02 -7.74 -3.78
N PHE A 151 17.06 -6.93 -3.34
CA PHE A 151 16.57 -5.78 -4.13
C PHE A 151 17.68 -4.75 -4.38
N ASN A 152 18.50 -4.42 -3.37
CA ASN A 152 19.66 -3.51 -3.55
C ASN A 152 20.69 -4.02 -4.58
N THR A 153 20.75 -5.34 -4.79
CA THR A 153 21.70 -5.96 -5.72
C THR A 153 21.07 -6.18 -7.10
N HIS A 154 19.76 -6.43 -7.14
CA HIS A 154 19.05 -6.75 -8.37
C HIS A 154 18.74 -5.53 -9.22
N TYR A 155 18.31 -4.43 -8.60
CA TYR A 155 18.00 -3.17 -9.25
C TYR A 155 19.08 -2.15 -8.94
N VAL A 156 19.48 -1.34 -9.92
CA VAL A 156 20.53 -0.32 -9.79
C VAL A 156 19.97 1.09 -9.93
N ALA A 157 19.05 1.30 -10.89
CA ALA A 157 18.52 2.63 -11.20
C ALA A 157 17.05 2.80 -10.80
N HIS A 158 16.25 1.74 -10.93
CA HIS A 158 14.84 1.75 -10.60
C HIS A 158 14.64 1.82 -9.08
N PRO A 159 13.65 2.57 -8.57
CA PRO A 159 13.29 2.64 -7.15
C PRO A 159 13.01 1.29 -6.44
N TYR A 160 12.81 0.22 -7.21
CA TYR A 160 12.83 -1.14 -6.66
C TYR A 160 14.19 -1.53 -6.06
N HIS A 161 15.22 -0.68 -6.21
CA HIS A 161 16.48 -0.79 -5.50
C HIS A 161 16.31 -0.91 -3.98
N TRP A 162 15.24 -0.37 -3.39
CA TRP A 162 14.90 -0.57 -1.98
C TRP A 162 13.50 -1.16 -1.82
N THR A 163 13.28 -1.89 -0.72
CA THR A 163 11.93 -2.33 -0.34
C THR A 163 11.19 -1.21 0.39
N PRO A 164 9.85 -1.29 0.54
CA PRO A 164 9.05 -0.19 1.09
C PRO A 164 9.41 0.31 2.49
N ILE A 165 10.16 -0.45 3.28
CA ILE A 165 10.65 0.03 4.59
C ILE A 165 11.69 1.16 4.46
N GLY A 166 12.34 1.32 3.29
CA GLY A 166 13.37 2.34 3.06
C GLY A 166 14.68 2.09 3.81
N PHE A 167 15.67 2.95 3.64
CA PHE A 167 16.95 2.87 4.36
C PHE A 167 16.85 3.50 5.76
N MET A 168 17.57 2.92 6.73
CA MET A 168 17.60 3.46 8.12
C MET A 168 18.04 4.93 8.17
N ASN A 169 19.06 5.31 7.39
CA ASN A 169 19.53 6.69 7.36
C ASN A 169 18.48 7.65 6.77
N ASP A 170 17.72 7.20 5.77
CA ASP A 170 16.60 7.99 5.22
C ASP A 170 15.52 8.18 6.28
N ILE A 171 15.12 7.09 6.97
CA ILE A 171 14.15 7.14 8.09
C ILE A 171 14.57 8.18 9.14
N GLN A 172 15.86 8.21 9.51
CA GLN A 172 16.38 9.12 10.53
C GLN A 172 16.47 10.59 10.08
N THR A 173 16.46 10.86 8.78
CA THR A 173 16.68 12.18 8.19
C THR A 173 15.45 12.79 7.51
N TRP A 174 14.31 12.09 7.51
CA TRP A 174 13.04 12.68 7.11
C TRP A 174 12.68 13.90 7.97
N THR A 175 12.12 14.92 7.33
CA THR A 175 11.42 16.01 8.00
C THR A 175 9.91 15.89 7.80
N ILE A 176 9.12 16.57 8.63
CA ILE A 176 7.66 16.58 8.47
C ILE A 176 7.22 17.22 7.15
N GLU A 177 8.03 18.14 6.60
CA GLU A 177 7.80 18.74 5.28
C GLU A 177 7.89 17.71 4.16
N ASP A 178 8.89 16.81 4.19
CA ASP A 178 9.02 15.73 3.21
C ASP A 178 7.74 14.86 3.18
N ILE A 179 7.24 14.50 4.37
CA ILE A 179 6.04 13.68 4.54
C ILE A 179 4.79 14.40 4.02
N LYS A 180 4.63 15.68 4.37
CA LYS A 180 3.50 16.51 3.91
C LYS A 180 3.52 16.69 2.40
N GLU A 181 4.68 16.95 1.81
CA GLU A 181 4.84 17.12 0.38
C GLU A 181 4.50 15.82 -0.36
N PHE A 182 4.97 14.67 0.12
CA PHE A 182 4.65 13.38 -0.45
C PHE A 182 3.15 13.07 -0.36
N HIS A 183 2.53 13.26 0.81
CA HIS A 183 1.10 13.06 1.00
C HIS A 183 0.28 13.94 0.05
N GLN A 184 0.54 15.24 0.02
CA GLN A 184 -0.21 16.17 -0.83
C GLN A 184 -0.11 15.86 -2.33
N LYS A 185 1.04 15.34 -2.79
CA LYS A 185 1.23 14.93 -4.18
C LYS A 185 0.48 13.66 -4.54
N TYR A 186 0.49 12.66 -3.66
CA TYR A 186 0.06 11.31 -4.02
C TYR A 186 -1.28 10.84 -3.41
N TYR A 187 -1.72 11.41 -2.29
CA TYR A 187 -2.95 11.04 -1.60
C TYR A 187 -4.10 11.96 -2.02
N GLN A 188 -4.40 11.94 -3.31
CA GLN A 188 -5.42 12.80 -3.93
C GLN A 188 -6.51 11.95 -4.59
N PRO A 189 -7.75 12.48 -4.74
CA PRO A 189 -8.85 11.77 -5.39
C PRO A 189 -8.48 11.15 -6.75
N ASN A 190 -7.81 11.90 -7.62
CA ASN A 190 -7.41 11.42 -8.95
C ASN A 190 -6.29 10.35 -8.95
N ASN A 191 -5.69 10.07 -7.79
CA ASN A 191 -4.69 9.03 -7.58
C ASN A 191 -5.20 7.88 -6.70
N ALA A 192 -6.50 7.85 -6.40
CA ALA A 192 -7.11 6.88 -5.51
C ALA A 192 -8.22 6.06 -6.22
N ILE A 193 -8.48 4.87 -5.68
CA ILE A 193 -9.59 4.01 -6.07
C ILE A 193 -10.28 3.54 -4.79
N LEU A 194 -11.58 3.83 -4.67
CA LEU A 194 -12.44 3.24 -3.65
C LEU A 194 -13.05 1.95 -4.21
N ILE A 195 -12.78 0.81 -3.59
CA ILE A 195 -13.37 -0.48 -3.97
C ILE A 195 -14.26 -0.96 -2.83
N VAL A 196 -15.50 -1.34 -3.15
CA VAL A 196 -16.42 -1.93 -2.18
C VAL A 196 -16.87 -3.30 -2.67
N THR A 197 -16.55 -4.33 -1.89
CA THR A 197 -16.86 -5.72 -2.23
C THR A 197 -17.71 -6.36 -1.14
N GLY A 198 -18.78 -7.05 -1.51
CA GLY A 198 -19.61 -7.80 -0.58
C GLY A 198 -21.10 -7.64 -0.81
N ASP A 199 -21.90 -7.98 0.20
CA ASP A 199 -23.37 -7.97 0.13
C ASP A 199 -23.91 -6.53 0.27
N ILE A 200 -23.85 -5.78 -0.84
CA ILE A 200 -24.22 -4.36 -0.93
C ILE A 200 -24.70 -4.00 -2.33
N GLU A 201 -25.66 -3.09 -2.42
CA GLU A 201 -26.14 -2.55 -3.70
C GLU A 201 -25.24 -1.41 -4.20
N LYS A 202 -24.92 -1.43 -5.49
CA LYS A 202 -23.97 -0.48 -6.09
C LYS A 202 -24.47 0.97 -6.06
N GLU A 203 -25.77 1.19 -6.20
CA GLU A 203 -26.37 2.53 -6.18
C GLU A 203 -26.16 3.22 -4.83
N GLU A 204 -26.25 2.47 -3.73
CA GLU A 204 -26.00 2.97 -2.37
C GLU A 204 -24.54 3.42 -2.23
N VAL A 205 -23.58 2.58 -2.64
CA VAL A 205 -22.16 2.91 -2.59
C VAL A 205 -21.84 4.14 -3.43
N PHE A 206 -22.32 4.22 -4.66
CA PHE A 206 -22.07 5.38 -5.53
C PHE A 206 -22.64 6.68 -4.96
N LYS A 207 -23.81 6.62 -4.32
CA LYS A 207 -24.42 7.78 -3.66
C LYS A 207 -23.55 8.27 -2.49
N ILE A 208 -23.22 7.37 -1.56
CA ILE A 208 -22.44 7.69 -0.36
C ILE A 208 -21.05 8.20 -0.75
N ALA A 209 -20.38 7.52 -1.68
CA ALA A 209 -19.06 7.92 -2.15
C ALA A 209 -19.08 9.31 -2.81
N LYS A 210 -20.10 9.62 -3.63
CA LYS A 210 -20.27 10.96 -4.21
C LYS A 210 -20.49 12.02 -3.13
N GLU A 211 -21.30 11.72 -2.12
CA GLU A 211 -21.60 12.66 -1.03
C GLU A 211 -20.38 12.98 -0.17
N LYS A 212 -19.57 11.97 0.18
CA LYS A 212 -18.42 12.12 1.08
C LYS A 212 -17.13 12.54 0.35
N PHE A 213 -16.82 11.96 -0.83
CA PHE A 213 -15.59 12.27 -1.57
C PHE A 213 -15.75 13.36 -2.62
N GLY A 214 -16.97 13.62 -3.13
CA GLY A 214 -17.16 14.47 -4.32
C GLY A 214 -16.73 15.93 -4.16
N LYS A 215 -16.59 16.43 -2.93
CA LYS A 215 -16.13 17.80 -2.63
C LYS A 215 -14.62 17.91 -2.42
N ILE A 216 -13.93 16.79 -2.24
CA ILE A 216 -12.48 16.76 -2.01
C ILE A 216 -11.79 17.16 -3.32
N LYS A 217 -10.92 18.19 -3.23
CA LYS A 217 -10.23 18.75 -4.39
C LYS A 217 -8.83 18.16 -4.53
N ASN A 218 -8.43 17.92 -5.77
CA ASN A 218 -7.01 17.74 -6.09
C ASN A 218 -6.29 19.09 -5.94
N LYS A 219 -5.10 19.05 -5.33
CA LYS A 219 -4.22 20.20 -5.10
C LYS A 219 -3.01 20.20 -6.03
N PHE A 220 -2.54 19.03 -6.45
CA PHE A 220 -1.32 18.85 -7.24
C PHE A 220 -1.55 17.94 -8.45
N THR A 221 -0.70 18.10 -9.47
CA THR A 221 -0.62 17.10 -10.54
C THR A 221 0.20 15.92 -10.04
N VAL A 222 -0.35 14.72 -10.15
CA VAL A 222 0.35 13.49 -9.76
C VAL A 222 1.54 13.26 -10.69
N PRO A 223 2.78 13.17 -10.17
CA PRO A 223 3.96 12.89 -10.99
C PRO A 223 3.84 11.54 -11.72
N LYS A 224 4.23 11.51 -13.00
CA LYS A 224 4.36 10.24 -13.72
C LYS A 224 5.59 9.48 -13.23
N CYS A 225 5.39 8.25 -12.79
CA CYS A 225 6.48 7.37 -12.35
C CYS A 225 6.96 6.50 -13.53
N ASN A 226 7.99 6.97 -14.24
CA ASN A 226 8.60 6.26 -15.37
C ASN A 226 10.09 5.90 -15.16
N PRO A 227 10.53 5.41 -13.99
CA PRO A 227 11.88 4.88 -13.85
C PRO A 227 12.07 3.66 -14.77
N VAL A 228 13.24 3.55 -15.39
CA VAL A 228 13.60 2.43 -16.27
C VAL A 228 14.85 1.77 -15.72
N GLU A 229 14.75 0.48 -15.43
CA GLU A 229 15.91 -0.34 -15.10
C GLU A 229 16.66 -0.71 -16.40
N PRO A 230 17.99 -0.49 -16.48
CA PRO A 230 18.77 -0.98 -17.59
C PRO A 230 18.62 -2.50 -17.76
N LYS A 231 18.64 -2.97 -19.01
CA LYS A 231 18.60 -4.42 -19.27
C LYS A 231 19.80 -5.08 -18.60
N ARG A 232 19.55 -6.14 -17.82
CA ARG A 232 20.61 -6.92 -17.18
C ARG A 232 21.55 -7.52 -18.23
N ASP A 233 22.83 -7.24 -18.08
CA ASP A 233 23.93 -7.61 -19.00
C ASP A 233 24.70 -8.86 -18.56
N GLY A 234 24.49 -9.33 -17.33
CA GLY A 234 25.11 -10.55 -16.82
C GLY A 234 24.55 -11.05 -15.48
N SER A 235 25.11 -12.15 -14.99
CA SER A 235 24.81 -12.67 -13.66
C SER A 235 25.50 -11.85 -12.58
N ILE A 236 24.77 -11.51 -11.51
CA ILE A 236 25.32 -10.84 -10.32
C ILE A 236 25.26 -11.83 -9.17
N ARG A 237 26.39 -12.04 -8.50
CA ARG A 237 26.50 -12.81 -7.26
C ARG A 237 27.09 -11.91 -6.19
N LYS A 238 26.45 -11.89 -5.02
CA LYS A 238 26.91 -11.11 -3.86
C LYS A 238 26.83 -11.97 -2.62
N GLU A 239 27.95 -12.09 -1.93
CA GLU A 239 28.04 -12.74 -0.63
C GLU A 239 27.99 -11.66 0.46
N ILE A 240 27.21 -11.90 1.50
CA ILE A 240 26.97 -10.92 2.55
C ILE A 240 27.19 -11.61 3.88
N MET A 241 28.28 -11.25 4.55
CA MET A 241 28.56 -11.70 5.90
C MET A 241 27.85 -10.80 6.90
N LYS A 242 27.15 -11.41 7.85
CA LYS A 242 26.45 -10.70 8.92
C LYS A 242 26.61 -11.48 10.21
N ASP A 243 27.32 -10.89 11.17
CA ASP A 243 27.86 -11.59 12.34
C ASP A 243 26.78 -12.23 13.24
N ASN A 244 25.55 -11.71 13.23
CA ASN A 244 24.44 -12.23 14.04
C ASN A 244 23.56 -13.26 13.32
N ASN A 245 23.87 -13.62 12.07
CA ASN A 245 23.16 -14.69 11.37
C ASN A 245 23.68 -16.07 11.82
N THR A 246 22.78 -16.91 12.33
CA THR A 246 23.09 -18.27 12.75
C THR A 246 22.85 -19.32 11.68
N ILE A 247 22.28 -18.92 10.54
CA ILE A 247 21.96 -19.80 9.41
C ILE A 247 22.40 -19.14 8.09
N ASP A 248 22.95 -19.95 7.19
CA ASP A 248 23.22 -19.54 5.81
C ASP A 248 21.91 -19.51 5.03
N THR A 249 21.71 -18.44 4.28
CA THR A 249 20.50 -18.23 3.47
C THR A 249 20.89 -17.81 2.06
N ILE A 250 20.14 -18.29 1.08
CA ILE A 250 20.37 -18.00 -0.34
C ILE A 250 19.08 -17.46 -0.97
N ALA A 251 19.22 -16.42 -1.78
CA ALA A 251 18.15 -15.93 -2.64
C ALA A 251 18.64 -15.90 -4.07
N ILE A 252 17.84 -16.44 -4.99
CA ILE A 252 18.12 -16.46 -6.43
C ILE A 252 16.95 -15.76 -7.12
N ALA A 253 17.26 -14.71 -7.89
CA ALA A 253 16.25 -13.92 -8.58
C ALA A 253 16.58 -13.73 -10.07
N TYR A 254 15.56 -13.91 -10.90
CA TYR A 254 15.60 -13.68 -12.34
C TYR A 254 14.71 -12.48 -12.69
N PRO A 255 15.16 -11.59 -13.60
CA PRO A 255 14.32 -10.51 -14.07
C PRO A 255 13.12 -11.08 -14.81
N ILE A 256 11.94 -10.53 -14.55
CA ILE A 256 10.69 -10.90 -15.22
C ILE A 256 10.10 -9.70 -15.96
N PRO A 257 9.21 -9.91 -16.94
CA PRO A 257 8.46 -8.83 -17.58
C PRO A 257 7.59 -8.04 -16.59
N ASN A 258 7.02 -6.91 -17.05
CA ASN A 258 6.10 -6.10 -16.24
C ASN A 258 4.77 -6.83 -15.95
N PHE A 259 3.96 -6.26 -15.06
CA PHE A 259 2.69 -6.83 -14.59
C PHE A 259 1.68 -7.14 -15.72
N GLU A 260 1.66 -6.36 -16.80
CA GLU A 260 0.70 -6.53 -17.91
C GLU A 260 1.15 -7.56 -18.95
N HIS A 261 2.36 -8.12 -18.82
CA HIS A 261 2.88 -9.06 -19.79
C HIS A 261 2.13 -10.39 -19.77
N LYS A 262 1.83 -10.93 -20.95
CA LYS A 262 1.10 -12.21 -21.12
C LYS A 262 1.74 -13.41 -20.40
N ASP A 263 3.06 -13.38 -20.22
CA ASP A 263 3.82 -14.47 -19.56
C ASP A 263 3.66 -14.47 -18.03
N GLN A 264 3.03 -13.46 -17.42
CA GLN A 264 2.80 -13.46 -15.97
C GLN A 264 2.03 -14.70 -15.51
N VAL A 265 1.04 -15.16 -16.30
CA VAL A 265 0.29 -16.40 -16.00
C VAL A 265 1.20 -17.63 -16.00
N VAL A 266 2.15 -17.69 -16.95
CA VAL A 266 3.13 -18.78 -17.04
C VAL A 266 4.10 -18.74 -15.85
N LEU A 267 4.58 -17.55 -15.49
CA LEU A 267 5.46 -17.35 -14.32
C LEU A 267 4.77 -17.75 -13.01
N SER A 268 3.48 -17.42 -12.84
CA SER A 268 2.70 -17.88 -11.68
C SER A 268 2.62 -19.41 -11.60
N ALA A 269 2.37 -20.08 -12.74
CA ALA A 269 2.34 -21.55 -12.78
C ALA A 269 3.71 -22.17 -12.46
N ILE A 270 4.80 -21.58 -12.94
CA ILE A 270 6.16 -22.00 -12.60
C ILE A 270 6.41 -21.86 -11.09
N SER A 271 6.01 -20.74 -10.49
CA SER A 271 6.15 -20.51 -9.04
C SER A 271 5.35 -21.55 -8.23
N GLU A 272 4.14 -21.91 -8.68
CA GLU A 272 3.32 -22.91 -8.00
C GLU A 272 4.02 -24.27 -7.96
N ILE A 273 4.59 -24.71 -9.08
CA ILE A 273 5.29 -26.00 -9.20
C ILE A 273 6.59 -26.01 -8.36
N LEU A 274 7.33 -24.90 -8.36
CA LEU A 274 8.66 -24.84 -7.74
C LEU A 274 8.62 -24.62 -6.23
N SER A 275 7.68 -23.85 -5.71
CA SER A 275 7.77 -23.37 -4.32
C SER A 275 6.45 -23.27 -3.56
N SER A 276 5.32 -23.66 -4.16
CA SER A 276 4.01 -23.51 -3.51
C SER A 276 3.40 -24.87 -3.16
N GLY A 277 2.78 -24.92 -1.98
CA GLY A 277 2.17 -26.13 -1.45
C GLY A 277 3.17 -27.17 -0.94
N LYS A 278 2.65 -28.22 -0.28
CA LYS A 278 3.47 -29.28 0.34
C LYS A 278 4.06 -30.29 -0.68
N SER A 279 3.71 -30.14 -1.96
CA SER A 279 4.13 -31.02 -3.05
C SER A 279 4.98 -30.26 -4.09
N SER A 280 5.50 -29.09 -3.74
CA SER A 280 6.49 -28.39 -4.57
C SER A 280 7.75 -29.23 -4.72
N ARG A 281 8.57 -28.90 -5.73
CA ARG A 281 9.83 -29.57 -5.99
C ARG A 281 10.89 -29.36 -4.90
#